data_AF-A0ABD0MIW1-F1
#
_entry.id   AF-A0ABD0MIW1-F1
#
_cell.length_a   1.000
_cell.length_b   1.000
_cell.length_c   1.000
_cell.angle_alpha   90.00
_cell.angle_beta   90.00
_cell.angle_gamma   90.00
#
_symmetry.space_group_name_H-M   'P 1'
#
loop_
_entity.id
_entity.type
_entity.pdbx_description
1 polymer ?
#
loop_
_entity_poly.entity_id
_entity_poly.type
_entity_poly.pdbx_seq_one_letter_code
_entity_poly.pdbx_strand_id
1 'polypeptide(L)' 'MSINSIHWFRKGLRLHDNPALLEAIKGSDTLRCVYFLDPWFAGASNRGVNRW' A
#
# COMPACT_ATOMS: atom_id res chain seq x y z
N MET A 1 -23.47 10.22 -4.19
CA MET A 1 -22.12 10.21 -4.79
C MET A 1 -21.38 9.07 -4.11
N SER A 2 -20.69 8.18 -4.85
CA SER A 2 -19.95 7.08 -4.23
C SER A 2 -18.58 7.54 -3.72
N ILE A 3 -18.22 7.17 -2.49
CA ILE A 3 -16.94 7.46 -1.84
C ILE A 3 -15.96 6.32 -2.14
N ASN A 4 -14.93 6.64 -2.92
CA ASN A 4 -13.91 5.67 -3.34
C ASN A 4 -12.57 6.03 -2.68
N SER A 5 -12.03 5.12 -1.88
CA SER A 5 -10.80 5.33 -1.12
C SER A 5 -9.65 4.44 -1.62
N ILE A 6 -8.43 4.89 -1.33
CA ILE A 6 -7.20 4.15 -1.64
C ILE A 6 -6.38 4.04 -0.36
N HIS A 7 -5.94 2.82 -0.04
CA HIS A 7 -4.93 2.58 0.97
C HIS A 7 -3.61 2.22 0.30
N TRP A 8 -2.60 3.06 0.49
CA TRP A 8 -1.28 2.88 -0.11
C TRP A 8 -0.33 2.19 0.86
N PHE A 9 -0.01 0.93 0.54
CA PHE A 9 1.06 0.20 1.21
C PHE A 9 2.44 0.70 0.77
N ARG A 10 3.30 1.03 1.74
CA ARG A 10 4.71 1.40 1.52
C ARG A 10 5.64 0.48 2.31
N LYS A 11 5.41 0.43 3.62
CA LYS A 11 5.90 -0.56 4.59
C LYS A 11 4.68 -1.15 5.30
N GLY A 12 4.83 -2.28 5.98
CA GLY A 12 3.71 -2.90 6.70
C GLY A 12 2.67 -3.47 5.75
N LEU A 13 3.09 -4.42 4.91
CA LEU A 13 2.22 -5.29 4.11
C LEU A 13 1.43 -6.22 5.03
N ARG A 14 0.54 -5.64 5.83
CA ARG A 14 -0.26 -6.32 6.85
C ARG A 14 -1.61 -5.63 6.99
N LEU A 15 -2.60 -6.44 7.36
CA LEU A 15 -3.96 -5.98 7.64
C LEU A 15 -4.17 -5.69 9.13
N HIS A 16 -3.58 -6.50 10.02
CA HIS A 16 -3.67 -6.29 11.45
C HIS A 16 -2.91 -5.03 11.87
N ASP A 17 -3.39 -4.38 12.93
CA ASP A 17 -2.77 -3.20 13.55
C ASP A 17 -2.33 -2.16 12.51
N ASN A 18 -3.27 -1.81 11.63
CA ASN A 18 -3.08 -0.85 10.55
C ASN A 18 -4.13 0.26 10.65
N PRO A 19 -3.91 1.28 11.50
CA PRO A 19 -4.88 2.36 11.72
C PRO A 19 -5.16 3.14 10.44
N ALA A 20 -4.17 3.32 9.56
CA ALA A 20 -4.37 3.99 8.27
C ALA A 20 -5.34 3.22 7.36
N LEU A 21 -5.26 1.89 7.33
CA LEU A 21 -6.21 1.06 6.59
C LEU A 21 -7.61 1.16 7.19
N LEU A 22 -7.71 1.16 8.52
CA LEU A 22 -9.00 1.29 9.21
C LEU A 22 -9.67 2.63 8.89
N GLU A 23 -8.92 3.74 8.93
CA GLU A 23 -9.44 5.06 8.54
C GLU A 23 -9.82 5.12 7.06
N ALA A 24 -9.05 4.48 6.17
CA ALA A 24 -9.38 4.44 4.75
C ALA A 24 -10.67 3.65 4.43
N ILE A 25 -11.04 2.67 5.26
CA ILE A 25 -12.29 1.90 5.09
C ILE A 25 -13.50 2.68 5.62
N LYS A 26 -13.33 3.46 6.70
CA LYS A 26 -14.43 4.16 7.35
C LYS A 26 -15.14 5.11 6.37
N GLY A 27 -16.43 4.85 6.15
CA GLY A 27 -17.28 5.68 5.28
C GLY A 27 -17.02 5.54 3.78
N SER A 28 -16.22 4.57 3.36
CA SER A 28 -15.93 4.32 1.94
C SER A 28 -16.86 3.27 1.36
N ASP A 29 -17.43 3.52 0.19
CA ASP A 29 -18.22 2.52 -0.55
C ASP A 29 -17.31 1.49 -1.23
N THR A 30 -16.12 1.93 -1.68
CA THR A 30 -15.09 1.05 -2.20
C THR A 30 -13.72 1.43 -1.67
N LEU A 31 -12.86 0.42 -1.51
CA LEU A 31 -11.45 0.58 -1.13
C LEU A 31 -10.56 -0.14 -2.13
N ARG A 32 -9.47 0.53 -2.55
CA ARG A 32 -8.39 -0.08 -3.34
C ARG A 32 -7.10 -0.08 -2.55
N CYS A 33 -6.57 -1.26 -2.30
CA CYS A 33 -5.27 -1.46 -1.68
C CYS A 33 -4.18 -1.45 -2.77
N VAL A 34 -3.26 -0.49 -2.73
CA VAL A 34 -2.25 -0.32 -3.78
C VAL A 34 -0.83 -0.37 -3.21
N TYR A 35 0.10 -0.89 -4.00
CA TYR A 35 1.53 -0.82 -3.78
C TYR A 35 2.19 -0.43 -5.10
N PHE A 36 3.03 0.60 -5.10
CA PHE A 36 3.75 1.02 -6.30
C PHE A 36 5.11 0.32 -6.32
N LEU A 37 5.25 -0.64 -7.23
CA LEU A 37 6.52 -1.29 -7.50
C LEU A 37 7.25 -0.50 -8.58
N ASP A 38 8.38 0.12 -8.23
CA ASP A 38 9.27 0.74 -9.19
C ASP A 38 10.38 -0.26 -9.59
N PRO A 39 10.32 -0.84 -10.80
CA PRO A 39 11.31 -1.82 -11.26
C PRO A 39 12.69 -1.19 -11.50
N TRP A 40 12.77 0.13 -11.71
CA TRP A 40 14.04 0.83 -11.94
C TRP A 40 14.77 1.13 -10.63
N PHE A 41 14.05 1.12 -9.51
CA PHE A 41 14.64 1.11 -8.17
C PHE A 41 15.41 -0.20 -7.89
N ALA A 42 15.07 -1.32 -8.52
CA ALA A 42 15.77 -2.61 -8.32
C ALA A 42 17.25 -2.55 -8.73
N GLY A 43 17.54 -1.85 -9.84
CA GLY A 43 18.90 -1.70 -10.36
C GLY A 43 19.71 -0.56 -9.73
N ALA A 44 19.03 0.46 -9.18
CA ALA A 44 19.65 1.64 -8.60
C ALA A 44 19.70 1.64 -7.05
N SER A 45 18.98 0.74 -6.39
CA SER A 45 18.95 0.65 -4.93
C SER A 45 19.94 -0.37 -4.40
N ASN A 46 20.52 -0.09 -3.24
CA ASN A 46 21.45 -0.99 -2.53
C ASN A 46 20.70 -2.14 -1.83
N ARG A 47 19.73 -2.77 -2.51
CA ARG A 47 18.87 -3.85 -1.99
C ARG A 47 19.22 -5.12 -2.75
N GLY A 48 19.70 -6.14 -2.03
CA GLY A 48 20.00 -7.44 -2.64
C GLY A 48 18.76 -8.13 -3.17
N VAL A 49 18.96 -8.99 -4.19
CA VAL A 49 17.90 -9.73 -4.91
C VAL A 49 16.95 -10.48 -3.99
N ASN A 50 17.44 -11.04 -2.88
CA ASN A 50 16.62 -11.77 -1.91
C ASN A 50 15.67 -10.89 -1.08
N ARG A 51 15.76 -9.56 -1.19
CA ARG A 51 15.00 -8.58 -0.40
C ARG A 51 14.04 -7.73 -1.24
N TRP A 52 13.91 -8.09 -2.51
CA TRP A 52 12.94 -7.53 -3.44
C TRP A 52 11.55 -8.15 -3.21
#